data_AF-A0A835A6Y9-F1
#
_entry.id   AF-A0A835A6Y9-F1
#
_cell.length_a   1.000
_cell.length_b   1.000
_cell.length_c   1.000
_cell.angle_alpha   90.00
_cell.angle_beta   90.00
_cell.angle_gamma   90.00
#
_symmetry.space_group_name_H-M   'P 1'
#
loop_
_entity.id
_entity.type
_entity.pdbx_description
1 polymer ?
#
loop_
_entity_poly.entity_id
_entity_poly.type
_entity_poly.pdbx_seq_one_letter_code
_entity_poly.pdbx_strand_id
1 'polypeptide(L)'
;MMSRKQLQKESRKAFDSMVELVTWSIWLERNARTFNRQEQTAMLLVEHIMEEANIWTQARYTALVPFLLSRHQSNAPLYTGRELAIV
;
A
#
# COMPACT_ATOMS: atom_id res chain seq x y z
N MET A 1 18.61 5.33 -0.70
CA MET A 1 18.50 6.67 -0.10
C MET A 1 18.41 7.83 -1.11
N MET A 2 18.91 7.69 -2.35
CA MET A 2 18.82 8.76 -3.35
C MET A 2 17.39 9.03 -3.85
N SER A 3 16.55 8.00 -3.97
CA SER A 3 15.14 8.13 -4.40
C SER A 3 14.32 9.03 -3.47
N ARG A 4 14.61 9.02 -2.17
CA ARG A 4 13.97 9.93 -1.20
C ARG A 4 14.29 11.40 -1.48
N LYS A 5 15.51 11.71 -1.94
CA LYS A 5 15.93 13.08 -2.24
C LYS A 5 15.21 13.65 -3.47
N GLN A 6 14.76 12.77 -4.37
CA GLN A 6 13.98 13.15 -5.56
C GLN A 6 12.53 13.54 -5.22
N LEU A 7 12.04 13.16 -4.03
CA LEU A 7 10.70 13.53 -3.58
C LEU A 7 10.68 14.95 -3.00
N GLN A 8 9.56 15.63 -3.22
CA GLN A 8 9.20 16.87 -2.54
C GLN A 8 9.20 16.65 -1.02
N LYS A 9 9.50 17.70 -0.25
CA LYS A 9 9.75 17.58 1.20
C LYS A 9 8.53 17.01 1.93
N GLU A 10 7.36 17.36 1.45
CA GLU A 10 6.03 17.03 1.94
C GLU A 10 5.72 15.54 1.74
N SER A 11 6.15 14.94 0.62
CA SER A 11 5.89 13.53 0.28
C SER A 11 6.84 12.55 0.96
N ARG A 12 7.99 13.03 1.47
CA ARG A 12 9.01 12.16 2.05
C ARG A 12 8.51 11.40 3.28
N LYS A 13 7.67 12.02 4.12
CA LYS A 13 7.11 11.36 5.29
C LYS A 13 6.24 10.16 4.90
N ALA A 14 5.35 10.35 3.93
CA ALA A 14 4.51 9.29 3.39
C ALA A 14 5.37 8.14 2.82
N PHE A 15 6.38 8.48 2.03
CA PHE A 15 7.30 7.52 1.44
C PHE A 15 8.08 6.72 2.50
N ASP A 16 8.70 7.40 3.46
CA ASP A 16 9.50 6.77 4.51
C ASP A 16 8.64 5.78 5.32
N SER A 17 7.42 6.18 5.70
CA SER A 17 6.49 5.32 6.43
C SER A 17 6.01 4.13 5.63
N MET A 18 5.74 4.29 4.33
CA MET A 18 5.35 3.17 3.48
C MET A 18 6.50 2.16 3.32
N VAL A 19 7.74 2.64 3.15
CA VAL A 19 8.92 1.79 3.07
C VAL A 19 9.13 1.04 4.38
N GLU A 20 8.98 1.71 5.53
CA GLU A 20 9.08 1.08 6.85
C GLU A 20 8.02 0.00 7.03
N LEU A 21 6.76 0.30 6.71
CA LEU A 21 5.65 -0.66 6.79
C LEU A 21 5.89 -1.89 5.91
N VAL A 22 6.26 -1.69 4.63
CA VAL A 22 6.55 -2.80 3.71
C VAL A 22 7.72 -3.65 4.21
N THR A 23 8.79 -3.01 4.68
CA THR A 23 9.99 -3.71 5.18
C THR A 23 9.62 -4.57 6.40
N TRP A 24 8.82 -4.02 7.31
CA TRP A 24 8.34 -4.73 8.50
C TRP A 24 7.43 -5.91 8.14
N SER A 25 6.47 -5.72 7.24
CA SER A 25 5.57 -6.79 6.80
C SER A 25 6.30 -7.94 6.12
N ILE A 26 7.31 -7.66 5.28
CA ILE A 26 8.16 -8.70 4.67
C ILE A 26 8.93 -9.48 5.73
N TRP A 27 9.45 -8.78 6.74
CA TRP A 27 10.15 -9.43 7.84
C TRP A 27 9.22 -10.36 8.65
N LEU A 28 8.00 -9.89 8.98
CA LEU A 28 7.00 -10.70 9.68
C LEU A 28 6.60 -11.93 8.88
N GLU A 29 6.39 -11.78 7.57
CA GLU A 29 6.04 -12.88 6.68
C GLU A 29 7.13 -13.95 6.66
N ARG A 30 8.41 -13.54 6.50
CA ARG A 30 9.55 -14.47 6.53
C ARG A 30 9.65 -15.21 7.85
N ASN A 31 9.36 -14.53 8.96
CA ASN A 31 9.34 -15.16 10.28
C ASN A 31 8.20 -16.17 10.40
N ALA A 32 6.99 -15.83 9.93
CA ALA A 32 5.86 -16.76 9.92
C ALA A 32 6.17 -18.01 9.09
N ARG A 33 6.82 -17.86 7.92
CA ARG A 33 7.29 -19.00 7.11
C ARG A 33 8.25 -19.90 7.89
N THR A 34 9.22 -19.30 8.58
CA THR A 34 10.29 -20.04 9.24
C THR A 34 9.81 -20.72 10.53
N PHE A 35 9.08 -20.00 11.37
CA PHE A 35 8.75 -20.45 12.73
C PHE A 35 7.35 -21.07 12.82
N ASN A 36 6.40 -20.64 11.99
CA ASN A 36 5.01 -21.10 12.04
C ASN A 36 4.63 -22.00 10.86
N ARG A 37 5.54 -22.21 9.88
CA ARG A 37 5.27 -22.92 8.61
C ARG A 37 4.04 -22.36 7.86
N GLN A 38 3.78 -21.07 8.03
CA GLN A 38 2.70 -20.36 7.33
C GLN A 38 3.32 -19.53 6.22
N GLU A 39 2.82 -19.69 4.99
CA GLU A 39 3.22 -18.85 3.87
C GLU A 39 2.05 -18.01 3.37
N GLN A 40 2.36 -16.81 2.90
CA GLN A 40 1.41 -15.97 2.19
C GLN A 40 1.92 -15.68 0.78
N THR A 41 0.98 -15.61 -0.17
CA THR A 41 1.30 -15.15 -1.52
C THR A 41 1.68 -13.66 -1.48
N ALA A 42 2.47 -13.21 -2.46
CA ALA A 42 2.84 -11.79 -2.56
C ALA A 42 1.59 -10.89 -2.69
N MET A 43 0.55 -11.34 -3.39
CA MET A 43 -0.70 -10.59 -3.51
C MET A 43 -1.39 -10.43 -2.15
N LEU A 44 -1.51 -11.52 -1.37
CA LEU A 44 -2.11 -11.44 -0.04
C LEU A 44 -1.29 -10.56 0.92
N LEU A 45 0.03 -10.61 0.83
CA LEU A 45 0.92 -9.74 1.61
C LEU A 45 0.70 -8.25 1.25
N VAL A 46 0.53 -7.93 -0.03
CA VAL A 46 0.19 -6.56 -0.47
C VAL A 46 -1.16 -6.12 0.08
N GLU A 47 -2.19 -6.97 0.05
CA GLU A 47 -3.49 -6.65 0.66
C GLU A 47 -3.35 -6.39 2.17
N HIS A 48 -2.60 -7.21 2.90
CA HIS A 48 -2.34 -6.98 4.32
C HIS A 48 -1.59 -5.67 4.60
N ILE A 49 -0.60 -5.32 3.78
CA ILE A 49 0.11 -4.03 3.89
C ILE A 49 -0.86 -2.86 3.67
N MET A 50 -1.75 -2.96 2.68
CA MET A 50 -2.72 -1.91 2.41
C MET A 50 -3.76 -1.77 3.52
N GLU A 51 -4.21 -2.89 4.10
CA GLU A 51 -5.11 -2.88 5.26
C GLU A 51 -4.43 -2.26 6.49
N GLU A 52 -3.17 -2.61 6.77
CA GLU A 52 -2.42 -2.00 7.87
C GLU A 52 -2.25 -0.49 7.67
N ALA A 53 -1.95 -0.04 6.45
CA ALA A 53 -1.89 1.38 6.10
C ALA A 53 -3.25 2.10 6.30
N ASN A 54 -4.36 1.39 6.02
CA ASN A 54 -5.72 1.87 6.26
C ASN A 54 -6.01 2.00 7.76
N ILE A 55 -5.63 1.01 8.57
CA ILE A 55 -5.74 1.05 10.04
C ILE A 55 -4.97 2.24 10.61
N TRP A 56 -3.74 2.48 10.16
CA TRP A 56 -2.94 3.62 10.61
C TRP A 56 -3.61 4.95 10.28
N THR A 57 -4.20 5.04 9.09
CA THR A 57 -4.95 6.23 8.66
C THR A 57 -6.18 6.47 9.54
N GLN A 58 -6.92 5.41 9.88
CA GLN A 58 -8.05 5.49 10.82
C GLN A 58 -7.60 5.91 12.23
N ALA A 59 -6.38 5.52 12.63
CA ALA A 59 -5.70 6.00 13.84
C ALA A 59 -5.12 7.42 13.71
N ARG A 60 -5.59 8.21 12.73
CA ARG A 60 -5.20 9.60 12.44
C ARG A 60 -3.78 9.77 11.90
N TYR A 61 -3.11 8.71 11.47
CA TYR A 61 -1.86 8.81 10.72
C TYR A 61 -2.12 9.08 9.23
N THR A 62 -2.46 10.32 8.89
CA THR A 62 -2.93 10.70 7.54
C THR A 62 -1.84 10.70 6.45
N ALA A 63 -0.57 10.47 6.79
CA ALA A 63 0.52 10.50 5.82
C ALA A 63 0.40 9.38 4.76
N LEU A 64 -0.33 8.29 5.02
CA LEU A 64 -0.48 7.17 4.09
C LEU A 64 -1.70 7.28 3.16
N VAL A 65 -2.58 8.28 3.36
CA VAL A 65 -3.78 8.51 2.52
C VAL A 65 -3.48 8.51 1.01
N PRO A 66 -2.40 9.15 0.50
CA PRO A 66 -2.11 9.13 -0.93
C PRO A 66 -1.95 7.72 -1.54
N PHE A 67 -1.40 6.77 -0.78
CA PHE A 67 -1.25 5.39 -1.22
C PHE A 67 -2.59 4.65 -1.26
N LEU A 68 -3.46 4.89 -0.27
CA LEU A 68 -4.81 4.30 -0.23
C LEU A 68 -5.65 4.76 -1.42
N LEU A 69 -5.61 6.07 -1.74
CA LEU A 69 -6.32 6.62 -2.89
C LEU A 69 -5.79 6.04 -4.21
N SER A 70 -4.47 5.92 -4.33
CA SER A 70 -3.84 5.32 -5.52
C SER A 70 -4.21 3.84 -5.69
N ARG A 71 -4.27 3.08 -4.60
CA ARG A 71 -4.68 1.66 -4.59
C ARG A 71 -6.15 1.49 -4.99
N HIS A 72 -7.03 2.40 -4.54
CA HIS A 72 -8.43 2.37 -4.93
C HIS A 72 -8.61 2.62 -6.44
N GLN A 73 -7.88 3.59 -7.01
CA GLN A 73 -7.89 3.86 -8.45
C GLN A 73 -7.39 2.65 -9.26
N SER A 74 -6.37 1.94 -8.79
CA SER A 74 -5.87 0.74 -9.47
C SER A 74 -6.83 -0.46 -9.41
N ASN A 75 -7.76 -0.47 -8.46
CA ASN A 75 -8.81 -1.49 -8.34
C ASN A 75 -10.11 -1.12 -9.07
N ALA A 76 -10.24 0.10 -9.60
CA ALA A 76 -11.43 0.51 -10.32
C ALA A 76 -11.54 -0.27 -11.65
N PRO A 77 -12.68 -0.91 -11.96
CA PRO A 77 -12.86 -1.60 -13.24
C PRO A 77 -12.79 -0.58 -14.39
N LEU A 78 -12.08 -0.93 -15.46
CA LEU A 78 -11.78 -0.09 -16.63
C LEU A 78 -13.02 0.31 -17.48
N TYR A 79 -14.24 0.10 -16.98
CA TYR A 79 -15.49 0.25 -17.76
C TYR A 79 -16.21 1.59 -17.59
N THR A 80 -15.70 2.54 -16.82
CA THR A 80 -16.39 3.82 -16.57
C THR A 80 -16.27 4.87 -17.69
N GLY A 81 -16.17 4.46 -18.96
CA GLY A 81 -15.84 5.41 -20.04
C GLY A 81 -16.36 5.13 -21.45
N ARG A 82 -17.28 4.18 -21.69
CA ARG A 82 -17.72 3.89 -23.07
C ARG A 82 -19.16 3.39 -23.27
N GLU A 83 -20.10 3.72 -22.39
CA GLU A 83 -21.52 3.41 -22.59
C GLU A 83 -22.42 4.63 -22.35
N LEU A 84 -22.29 5.71 -23.15
CA LEU A 84 -23.37 6.71 -23.35
C LEU A 84 -23.34 7.29 -24.78
N ALA A 85 -23.11 6.44 -25.79
CA ALA A 85 -23.19 6.87 -27.19
C ALA A 85 -23.89 5.83 -28.07
N ILE A 86 -24.97 5.22 -27.59
CA ILE A 86 -25.99 4.58 -28.44
C ILE A 86 -27.34 4.69 -27.73
N VAL A 87 -28.04 5.81 -27.93
CA VAL A 87 -29.48 5.89 -28.27
C VAL A 87 -29.65 7.14 -29.12
#